data_AF-A0A319ER54-F1
#
_entry.id   AF-A0A319ER54-F1
#
_cell.length_a   1.000
_cell.length_b   1.000
_cell.length_c   1.000
_cell.angle_alpha   90.00
_cell.angle_beta   90.00
_cell.angle_gamma   90.00
#
_symmetry.space_group_name_H-M   'P 1'
#
loop_
_entity.id
_entity.type
_entity.pdbx_description
1 polymer ?
#
loop_
_entity_poly.entity_id
_entity_poly.type
_entity_poly.pdbx_seq_one_letter_code
_entity_poly.pdbx_strand_id
1 'polypeptide(L)'
;MKTLQRICHVIEVLNQRQSIPSDYEPIFEERIILICSTPKRLPRKATPRPKTEYKAHDRLKTARKTYLEVLERFPSVFVPFILVVSPTSCQTWKADEMWRGLQGCKATLLSDKIYKYMECLAVDKGISQTAVYKRLKQLLFPQVHLKPRTIRETDECWAYNAADVDKIRKFLNEGIYRAFDKSPKRLREKEENLWQTTHCVQMRFPWNNQQDATMQLDIAFDCEIVRALFPSAWDKFISVHGPISLQDHAIAYPNSHQYDNACFTFRGATVSQVSTILGSHIYQAMDESQLRKWEIDNFLLTTTDCITLHINRSWPHGCTICLRVGSSHGVFMATRLY
;
A
#
# COMPACT_ATOMS: atom_id res chain seq x y z
N MET A 1 -35.73 -5.47 -7.60
CA MET A 1 -35.47 -4.55 -6.46
C MET A 1 -35.22 -5.25 -5.12
N LYS A 2 -36.02 -6.24 -4.67
CA LYS A 2 -35.84 -6.88 -3.34
C LYS A 2 -34.44 -7.46 -3.08
N THR A 3 -33.78 -8.05 -4.08
CA THR A 3 -32.43 -8.63 -3.92
C THR A 3 -31.36 -7.58 -3.67
N LEU A 4 -31.37 -6.47 -4.41
CA LEU A 4 -30.41 -5.37 -4.22
C LEU A 4 -30.53 -4.75 -2.83
N GLN A 5 -31.75 -4.52 -2.35
CA GLN A 5 -31.98 -4.02 -0.99
C GLN A 5 -31.41 -4.96 0.08
N ARG A 6 -31.56 -6.28 -0.11
CA ARG A 6 -30.95 -7.27 0.79
C ARG A 6 -29.43 -7.26 0.73
N ILE A 7 -28.83 -7.09 -0.46
CA ILE A 7 -27.38 -6.95 -0.62
C ILE A 7 -26.89 -5.71 0.14
N CYS A 8 -27.53 -4.54 -0.05
CA CYS A 8 -27.20 -3.31 0.68
C CYS A 8 -27.32 -3.49 2.20
N HIS A 9 -28.37 -4.16 2.67
CA HIS A 9 -28.53 -4.46 4.09
C HIS A 9 -27.39 -5.34 4.63
N VAL A 10 -27.01 -6.40 3.90
CA VAL A 10 -25.88 -7.26 4.32
C VAL A 10 -24.55 -6.50 4.29
N ILE A 11 -24.36 -5.55 3.36
CA ILE A 11 -23.18 -4.65 3.37
C ILE A 11 -23.13 -3.87 4.69
N GLU A 12 -24.25 -3.28 5.12
CA GLU A 12 -24.31 -2.53 6.38
C GLU A 12 -23.99 -3.42 7.58
N VAL A 13 -24.55 -4.63 7.63
CA VAL A 13 -24.29 -5.60 8.72
C VAL A 13 -22.81 -6.01 8.75
N LEU A 14 -22.21 -6.32 7.60
CA LEU A 14 -20.80 -6.68 7.51
C LEU A 14 -19.89 -5.53 7.93
N ASN A 15 -20.20 -4.30 7.48
CA ASN A 15 -19.44 -3.12 7.85
C ASN A 15 -19.56 -2.78 9.34
N GLN A 16 -20.71 -3.01 9.96
CA GLN A 16 -20.90 -2.79 11.40
C GLN A 16 -20.18 -3.84 12.25
N ARG A 17 -20.32 -5.12 11.90
CA ARG A 17 -19.77 -6.23 12.70
C ARG A 17 -18.29 -6.51 12.42
N GLN A 18 -17.82 -6.12 11.23
CA GLN A 18 -16.47 -6.43 10.75
C GLN A 18 -16.20 -7.96 10.77
N SER A 19 -17.22 -8.78 10.58
CA SER A 19 -17.15 -10.24 10.52
C SER A 19 -18.35 -10.83 9.77
N ILE A 20 -18.24 -12.08 9.31
CA ILE A 20 -19.41 -12.83 8.79
C ILE A 20 -20.33 -13.15 10.00
N PRO A 21 -21.64 -12.83 9.95
CA PRO A 21 -22.56 -13.26 11.00
C PRO A 21 -22.72 -14.78 11.02
N SER A 22 -22.87 -15.38 12.20
CA SER A 22 -23.01 -16.84 12.40
C SER A 22 -24.05 -17.48 11.48
N ASP A 23 -25.20 -16.82 11.28
CA ASP A 23 -26.30 -17.35 10.46
C ASP A 23 -25.94 -17.44 8.97
N TYR A 24 -24.91 -16.69 8.55
CA TYR A 24 -24.40 -16.67 7.18
C TYR A 24 -23.16 -17.53 6.98
N GLU A 25 -22.50 -18.01 8.05
CA GLU A 25 -21.27 -18.82 7.95
C GLU A 25 -21.46 -20.08 7.10
N PRO A 26 -22.51 -20.92 7.29
CA PRO A 26 -22.68 -22.11 6.46
C PRO A 26 -22.90 -21.79 4.98
N ILE A 27 -23.61 -20.69 4.72
CA ILE A 27 -23.87 -20.21 3.36
C ILE A 27 -22.57 -19.72 2.73
N PHE A 28 -21.79 -18.93 3.47
CA PHE A 28 -20.51 -18.43 3.03
C PHE A 28 -19.56 -19.57 2.67
N GLU A 29 -19.43 -20.55 3.57
CA GLU A 29 -18.62 -21.74 3.37
C GLU A 29 -19.02 -22.51 2.11
N GLU A 30 -20.30 -22.86 1.98
CA GLU A 30 -20.83 -23.59 0.82
C GLU A 30 -20.49 -22.86 -0.50
N ARG A 31 -20.62 -21.53 -0.51
CA ARG A 31 -20.44 -20.70 -1.71
C ARG A 31 -18.97 -20.51 -2.05
N ILE A 32 -18.09 -20.30 -1.08
CA ILE A 32 -16.64 -20.23 -1.32
C ILE A 32 -16.11 -21.55 -1.87
N ILE A 33 -16.55 -22.68 -1.30
CA ILE A 33 -16.18 -24.01 -1.81
C ILE A 33 -16.66 -24.19 -3.25
N LEU A 34 -17.92 -23.83 -3.56
CA LEU A 34 -18.47 -23.91 -4.92
C LEU A 34 -17.65 -23.08 -5.93
N ILE A 35 -17.19 -21.91 -5.53
CA ILE A 35 -16.43 -21.01 -6.43
C ILE A 35 -15.03 -21.56 -6.68
N CYS A 36 -14.33 -21.96 -5.61
CA CYS A 36 -12.94 -22.40 -5.67
C CYS A 36 -12.80 -23.83 -6.21
N SER A 37 -13.83 -24.66 -6.11
CA SER A 37 -13.85 -26.02 -6.64
C SER A 37 -14.43 -26.04 -8.05
N THR A 38 -13.64 -26.46 -9.05
CA THR A 38 -14.18 -26.67 -10.39
C THR A 38 -15.20 -27.82 -10.35
N PRO A 39 -16.44 -27.63 -10.83
CA PRO A 39 -17.43 -28.70 -10.88
C PRO A 39 -16.87 -29.86 -11.70
N LYS A 40 -16.65 -31.01 -11.05
CA LYS A 40 -16.16 -32.19 -11.74
C LYS A 40 -17.14 -32.55 -12.85
N ARG A 41 -16.60 -32.99 -13.99
CA ARG A 41 -17.42 -33.56 -15.07
C ARG A 41 -18.18 -34.76 -14.48
N LEU A 42 -19.49 -34.79 -14.71
CA LEU A 42 -20.30 -35.93 -14.33
C LEU A 42 -19.75 -37.19 -15.02
N PRO A 43 -19.34 -38.24 -14.27
CA PRO A 43 -18.76 -39.44 -14.88
C PRO A 43 -19.77 -40.15 -15.79
N ARG A 44 -19.30 -40.79 -16.87
CA ARG A 44 -20.19 -41.60 -17.70
C ARG A 44 -20.75 -42.75 -16.84
N LYS A 45 -22.07 -42.92 -16.85
CA LYS A 45 -22.76 -44.06 -16.21
C LYS A 45 -23.34 -44.94 -17.32
N ALA A 46 -23.42 -46.24 -17.08
CA ALA A 46 -24.04 -47.21 -17.99
C ALA A 46 -25.55 -46.98 -18.15
N THR A 47 -26.19 -46.40 -17.13
CA THR A 47 -27.62 -46.09 -17.11
C THR A 47 -27.88 -44.59 -17.30
N PRO A 48 -29.03 -44.21 -17.90
CA PRO A 48 -29.46 -42.82 -17.99
C PRO A 48 -29.56 -42.18 -16.59
N ARG A 49 -28.94 -41.01 -16.42
CA ARG A 49 -29.03 -40.23 -15.17
C ARG A 49 -30.38 -39.52 -15.06
N PRO A 50 -30.93 -39.35 -13.86
CA PRO A 50 -32.12 -38.53 -13.63
C PRO A 50 -31.92 -37.10 -14.13
N LYS A 51 -32.95 -36.52 -14.77
CA LYS A 51 -32.94 -35.11 -15.23
C LYS A 51 -32.66 -34.12 -14.09
N THR A 52 -33.04 -34.46 -12.86
CA THR A 52 -32.80 -33.66 -11.65
C THR A 52 -31.32 -33.50 -11.33
N GLU A 53 -30.51 -34.55 -11.54
CA GLU A 53 -29.06 -34.51 -11.31
C GLU A 53 -28.37 -33.56 -12.30
N TYR A 54 -28.77 -33.61 -13.59
CA TYR A 54 -28.28 -32.68 -14.61
C TYR A 54 -28.66 -31.24 -14.30
N LYS A 55 -29.93 -30.98 -13.95
CA LYS A 55 -30.40 -29.63 -13.58
C LYS A 55 -29.65 -29.07 -12.37
N ALA A 56 -29.37 -29.91 -11.37
CA ALA A 56 -28.62 -29.51 -10.19
C ALA A 56 -27.16 -29.15 -10.55
N HIS A 57 -26.50 -29.97 -11.37
CA HIS A 57 -25.12 -29.70 -11.82
C HIS A 57 -25.04 -28.41 -12.66
N ASP A 58 -25.95 -28.24 -13.61
CA ASP A 58 -26.00 -27.06 -14.48
C ASP A 58 -26.28 -25.78 -13.69
N ARG A 59 -27.17 -25.84 -12.69
CA ARG A 59 -27.40 -24.75 -11.74
C ARG A 59 -26.13 -24.34 -11.01
N LEU A 60 -25.37 -25.29 -10.47
CA LEU A 60 -24.12 -25.00 -9.76
C LEU A 60 -23.06 -24.40 -10.70
N LYS A 61 -22.96 -24.93 -11.93
CA LYS A 61 -22.06 -24.40 -12.96
C LYS A 61 -22.40 -22.95 -13.31
N THR A 62 -23.69 -22.66 -13.48
CA THR A 62 -24.20 -21.30 -13.78
C THR A 62 -23.92 -20.35 -12.63
N ALA A 63 -24.25 -20.76 -11.39
CA ALA A 63 -23.99 -19.95 -10.20
C ALA A 63 -22.51 -19.62 -10.03
N ARG A 64 -21.63 -20.63 -10.20
CA ARG A 64 -20.17 -20.41 -10.15
C ARG A 64 -19.72 -19.38 -11.18
N LYS A 65 -20.22 -19.47 -12.42
CA LYS A 65 -19.91 -18.49 -13.47
C LYS A 65 -20.34 -17.07 -13.05
N THR A 66 -21.59 -16.92 -12.61
CA THR A 66 -22.12 -15.63 -12.15
C THR A 66 -21.32 -15.06 -10.98
N TYR A 67 -20.97 -15.87 -9.98
CA TYR A 67 -20.18 -15.42 -8.84
C TYR A 67 -18.77 -14.95 -9.25
N LEU A 68 -18.11 -15.67 -10.15
CA LEU A 68 -16.80 -15.26 -10.66
C LEU A 68 -16.89 -13.95 -11.45
N GLU A 69 -17.93 -13.76 -12.26
CA GLU A 69 -18.16 -12.51 -12.99
C GLU A 69 -18.39 -11.32 -12.03
N VAL A 70 -19.14 -11.53 -10.95
CA VAL A 70 -19.35 -10.51 -9.91
C VAL A 70 -18.05 -10.22 -9.16
N LEU A 71 -17.26 -11.24 -8.82
CA LEU A 71 -15.95 -11.07 -8.18
C LEU A 71 -15.02 -10.20 -9.02
N GLU A 72 -14.98 -10.42 -10.33
CA GLU A 72 -14.11 -9.68 -11.24
C GLU A 72 -14.57 -8.23 -11.44
N ARG A 73 -15.88 -7.99 -11.52
CA ARG A 73 -16.43 -6.65 -11.84
C ARG A 73 -16.68 -5.79 -10.61
N PHE A 74 -17.09 -6.40 -9.51
CA PHE A 74 -17.49 -5.71 -8.29
C PHE A 74 -16.95 -6.42 -7.03
N PRO A 75 -15.61 -6.46 -6.82
CA PRO A 75 -15.02 -7.14 -5.66
C PRO A 75 -15.58 -6.65 -4.32
N SER A 76 -15.88 -5.35 -4.21
CA SER A 76 -16.35 -4.70 -2.99
C SER A 76 -17.76 -5.11 -2.55
N VAL A 77 -18.56 -5.74 -3.40
CA VAL A 77 -19.92 -6.23 -3.07
C VAL A 77 -20.02 -7.76 -3.14
N PHE A 78 -18.93 -8.43 -3.52
CA PHE A 78 -18.93 -9.87 -3.79
C PHE A 78 -19.33 -10.71 -2.56
N VAL A 79 -18.79 -10.42 -1.38
CA VAL A 79 -19.14 -11.16 -0.16
C VAL A 79 -20.65 -11.04 0.16
N PRO A 80 -21.23 -9.84 0.29
CA PRO A 80 -22.68 -9.70 0.46
C PRO A 80 -23.49 -10.36 -0.67
N PHE A 81 -22.98 -10.31 -1.90
CA PHE A 81 -23.62 -10.95 -3.04
C PHE A 81 -23.80 -12.45 -2.84
N ILE A 82 -22.72 -13.18 -2.54
CA ILE A 82 -22.77 -14.64 -2.41
C ILE A 82 -23.56 -15.10 -1.17
N LEU A 83 -23.72 -14.22 -0.17
CA LEU A 83 -24.55 -14.46 1.00
C LEU A 83 -26.05 -14.32 0.71
N VAL A 84 -26.42 -13.41 -0.21
CA VAL A 84 -27.83 -13.10 -0.50
C VAL A 84 -28.35 -13.87 -1.72
N VAL A 85 -27.53 -14.01 -2.76
CA VAL A 85 -27.93 -14.61 -4.04
C VAL A 85 -27.67 -16.10 -4.00
N SER A 86 -28.74 -16.88 -4.16
CA SER A 86 -28.65 -18.34 -4.20
C SER A 86 -28.27 -18.86 -5.59
N PRO A 87 -27.76 -20.10 -5.71
CA PRO A 87 -27.45 -20.70 -7.01
C PRO A 87 -28.67 -20.79 -7.93
N THR A 88 -29.86 -20.98 -7.35
CA THR A 88 -31.11 -21.02 -8.12
C THR A 88 -31.42 -19.64 -8.70
N SER A 89 -31.17 -18.57 -7.95
CA SER A 89 -31.38 -17.18 -8.41
C SER A 89 -30.42 -16.79 -9.53
N CYS A 90 -29.26 -17.43 -9.65
CA CYS A 90 -28.31 -17.18 -10.74
C CYS A 90 -28.82 -17.63 -12.12
N GLN A 91 -29.78 -18.57 -12.19
CA GLN A 91 -30.31 -19.04 -13.48
C GLN A 91 -31.13 -17.98 -14.22
N THR A 92 -31.81 -17.12 -13.46
CA THR A 92 -32.62 -16.02 -13.98
C THR A 92 -31.87 -14.69 -13.93
N TRP A 93 -30.54 -14.73 -13.78
CA TRP A 93 -29.72 -13.54 -13.59
C TRP A 93 -29.61 -12.73 -14.88
N LYS A 94 -30.21 -11.54 -14.91
CA LYS A 94 -30.03 -10.56 -15.98
C LYS A 94 -28.88 -9.63 -15.62
N ALA A 95 -27.73 -9.83 -16.26
CA ALA A 95 -26.51 -9.08 -16.03
C ALA A 95 -26.71 -7.55 -16.09
N ASP A 96 -27.27 -7.04 -17.19
CA ASP A 96 -27.31 -5.59 -17.46
C ASP A 96 -28.19 -4.78 -16.49
N GLU A 97 -29.30 -5.37 -16.04
CA GLU A 97 -30.19 -4.73 -15.05
C GLU A 97 -29.56 -4.71 -13.66
N MET A 98 -28.89 -5.80 -13.27
CA MET A 98 -28.33 -5.93 -11.93
C MET A 98 -26.99 -5.21 -11.77
N TRP A 99 -26.18 -5.10 -12.83
CA TRP A 99 -24.88 -4.43 -12.76
C TRP A 99 -25.02 -2.94 -12.45
N ARG A 100 -26.00 -2.25 -13.05
CA ARG A 100 -26.32 -0.86 -12.70
C ARG A 100 -26.71 -0.71 -11.22
N GLY A 101 -27.45 -1.67 -10.69
CA GLY A 101 -27.81 -1.69 -9.27
C GLY A 101 -26.63 -1.93 -8.34
N LEU A 102 -25.70 -2.81 -8.72
CA LEU A 102 -24.50 -3.12 -7.93
C LEU A 102 -23.48 -1.97 -7.94
N GLN A 103 -23.37 -1.21 -9.03
CA GLN A 103 -22.54 0.00 -9.09
C GLN A 103 -22.93 1.07 -8.06
N GLY A 104 -24.22 1.17 -7.73
CA GLY A 104 -24.71 2.12 -6.73
C GLY A 104 -24.57 1.64 -5.28
N CYS A 105 -24.11 0.41 -5.04
CA CYS A 105 -23.95 -0.12 -3.69
C CYS A 105 -22.69 0.45 -3.01
N LYS A 106 -22.77 0.68 -1.69
CA LYS A 106 -21.58 1.02 -0.89
C LYS A 106 -20.58 -0.13 -0.91
N ALA A 107 -19.29 0.19 -0.80
CA ALA A 107 -18.25 -0.83 -0.67
C ALA A 107 -18.35 -1.56 0.68
N THR A 108 -18.15 -2.87 0.67
CA THR A 108 -17.94 -3.65 1.88
C THR A 108 -16.49 -3.49 2.33
N LEU A 109 -16.30 -3.13 3.59
CA LEU A 109 -14.99 -3.10 4.24
C LEU A 109 -14.72 -4.50 4.80
N LEU A 110 -13.92 -5.28 4.07
CA LEU A 110 -13.54 -6.62 4.50
C LEU A 110 -12.41 -6.53 5.52
N SER A 111 -12.68 -7.02 6.74
CA SER A 111 -11.74 -6.98 7.86
C SER A 111 -10.75 -8.15 7.84
N ASP A 112 -9.68 -8.02 8.64
CA ASP A 112 -8.75 -9.11 8.92
C ASP A 112 -9.41 -10.34 9.54
N LYS A 113 -10.55 -10.17 10.23
CA LYS A 113 -11.30 -11.31 10.79
C LYS A 113 -11.92 -12.15 9.68
N ILE A 114 -12.53 -11.50 8.69
CA ILE A 114 -13.10 -12.19 7.52
C ILE A 114 -11.97 -12.86 6.73
N TYR A 115 -10.84 -12.17 6.55
CA TYR A 115 -9.65 -12.73 5.93
C TYR A 115 -9.16 -14.01 6.63
N LYS A 116 -8.97 -13.96 7.95
CA LYS A 116 -8.52 -15.12 8.75
C LYS A 116 -9.51 -16.27 8.67
N TYR A 117 -10.81 -15.98 8.76
CA TYR A 117 -11.86 -16.99 8.62
C TYR A 117 -11.80 -17.68 7.24
N MET A 118 -11.61 -16.91 6.17
CA MET A 118 -11.43 -17.44 4.82
C MET A 118 -10.18 -18.30 4.67
N GLU A 119 -9.05 -17.89 5.26
CA GLU A 119 -7.82 -18.68 5.25
C GLU A 119 -7.98 -20.02 5.98
N CYS A 120 -8.55 -20.01 7.18
CA CYS A 120 -8.83 -21.24 7.94
C CYS A 120 -9.72 -22.17 7.11
N LEU A 121 -10.83 -21.65 6.59
CA LEU A 121 -11.73 -22.42 5.73
C LEU A 121 -11.00 -22.99 4.51
N ALA A 122 -10.13 -22.21 3.88
CA ALA A 122 -9.43 -22.64 2.67
C ALA A 122 -8.42 -23.75 2.93
N VAL A 123 -7.76 -23.73 4.09
CA VAL A 123 -6.89 -24.81 4.56
C VAL A 123 -7.73 -26.05 4.87
N ASP A 124 -8.77 -25.91 5.69
CA ASP A 124 -9.62 -27.01 6.15
C ASP A 124 -10.29 -27.76 5.00
N LYS A 125 -10.66 -27.05 3.92
CA LYS A 125 -11.30 -27.64 2.73
C LYS A 125 -10.32 -27.96 1.61
N GLY A 126 -9.01 -27.74 1.81
CA GLY A 126 -7.98 -28.04 0.83
C GLY A 126 -8.06 -27.21 -0.46
N ILE A 127 -8.62 -26.00 -0.40
CA ILE A 127 -8.77 -25.09 -1.55
C ILE A 127 -7.73 -23.96 -1.58
N SER A 128 -6.92 -23.82 -0.52
CA SER A 128 -5.92 -22.75 -0.36
C SER A 128 -4.91 -22.64 -1.51
N GLN A 129 -4.58 -23.77 -2.14
CA GLN A 129 -3.63 -23.81 -3.25
C GLN A 129 -4.25 -23.59 -4.63
N THR A 130 -5.57 -23.54 -4.73
CA THR A 130 -6.24 -23.37 -6.02
C THR A 130 -5.97 -21.96 -6.59
N ALA A 131 -5.79 -21.88 -7.91
CA ALA A 131 -5.59 -20.59 -8.58
C ALA A 131 -6.77 -19.64 -8.38
N VAL A 132 -7.99 -20.18 -8.30
CA VAL A 132 -9.21 -19.40 -8.06
C VAL A 132 -9.21 -18.80 -6.66
N TYR A 133 -8.86 -19.57 -5.63
CA TYR A 133 -8.77 -19.03 -4.27
C TYR A 133 -7.70 -17.95 -4.15
N LYS A 134 -6.51 -18.17 -4.72
CA LYS A 134 -5.43 -17.17 -4.75
C LYS A 134 -5.89 -15.86 -5.41
N ARG A 135 -6.60 -15.95 -6.53
CA ARG A 135 -7.16 -14.79 -7.23
C ARG A 135 -8.27 -14.10 -6.42
N LEU A 136 -9.14 -14.88 -5.79
CA LEU A 136 -10.20 -14.36 -4.92
C LEU A 136 -9.61 -13.58 -3.74
N LYS A 137 -8.60 -14.15 -3.07
CA LYS A 137 -7.84 -13.51 -2.00
C LYS A 137 -7.20 -12.19 -2.45
N GLN A 138 -6.59 -12.16 -3.63
CA GLN A 138 -6.00 -10.93 -4.20
C GLN A 138 -7.03 -9.84 -4.47
N LEU A 139 -8.21 -10.19 -5.00
CA LEU A 139 -9.25 -9.21 -5.36
C LEU A 139 -10.01 -8.69 -4.13
N LEU A 140 -10.25 -9.53 -3.14
CA LEU A 140 -10.97 -9.15 -1.93
C LEU A 140 -10.07 -8.50 -0.88
N PHE A 141 -8.80 -8.89 -0.82
CA PHE A 141 -7.84 -8.42 0.17
C PHE A 141 -6.54 -7.94 -0.50
N PRO A 142 -6.60 -6.93 -1.40
CA PRO A 142 -5.44 -6.47 -2.16
C PRO A 142 -4.30 -5.96 -1.28
N GLN A 143 -4.61 -5.53 -0.05
CA GLN A 143 -3.63 -4.95 0.88
C GLN A 143 -2.93 -5.97 1.79
N VAL A 144 -3.47 -7.19 1.95
CA VAL A 144 -2.97 -8.14 2.97
C VAL A 144 -1.75 -8.94 2.50
N HIS A 145 -1.44 -8.97 1.19
CA HIS A 145 -0.34 -9.80 0.63
C HIS A 145 0.72 -9.10 -0.18
N LEU A 146 0.49 -7.83 -0.52
CA LEU A 146 1.46 -7.07 -1.30
C LEU A 146 2.05 -6.04 -0.37
N LYS A 147 3.38 -6.06 -0.22
CA LYS A 147 4.13 -4.96 0.38
C LYS A 147 3.54 -3.66 -0.16
N PRO A 148 2.93 -2.81 0.69
CA PRO A 148 2.23 -1.64 0.24
C PRO A 148 3.14 -0.85 -0.69
N ARG A 149 2.65 -0.48 -1.87
CA ARG A 149 3.34 0.43 -2.78
C ARG A 149 2.62 1.76 -2.69
N THR A 150 3.33 2.81 -2.30
CA THR A 150 2.84 4.15 -2.62
C THR A 150 2.99 4.32 -4.11
N ILE A 151 1.95 4.84 -4.77
CA ILE A 151 2.04 5.27 -6.16
C ILE A 151 3.04 6.44 -6.20
N ARG A 152 4.34 6.13 -6.32
CA ARG A 152 5.43 7.11 -6.36
C ARG A 152 5.63 7.72 -7.77
N GLU A 153 4.94 7.19 -8.78
CA GLU A 153 5.33 7.31 -10.19
C GLU A 153 4.18 7.72 -11.15
N THR A 154 2.98 8.01 -10.66
CA THR A 154 1.92 8.57 -11.53
C THR A 154 1.75 10.06 -11.25
N ASP A 155 1.47 10.83 -12.29
CA ASP A 155 1.20 12.28 -12.20
C ASP A 155 -0.03 12.65 -11.34
N GLU A 156 -0.80 11.64 -10.89
CA GLU A 156 -2.00 11.79 -10.07
C GLU A 156 -1.71 12.02 -8.56
N CYS A 157 -0.98 13.10 -8.22
CA CYS A 157 -0.72 13.47 -6.83
C CYS A 157 -0.84 14.97 -6.54
N TRP A 158 -1.25 15.34 -5.33
CA TRP A 158 -1.10 16.70 -4.83
C TRP A 158 0.33 16.87 -4.34
N ALA A 159 1.05 17.83 -4.92
CA ALA A 159 2.42 18.15 -4.52
C ALA A 159 2.45 19.49 -3.80
N TYR A 160 2.96 19.49 -2.57
CA TYR A 160 3.30 20.68 -1.82
C TYR A 160 4.79 20.96 -2.04
N ASN A 161 5.05 22.14 -2.61
CA ASN A 161 6.38 22.66 -2.91
C ASN A 161 6.53 24.03 -2.24
N ALA A 162 7.76 24.54 -2.11
CA ALA A 162 8.05 25.83 -1.46
C ALA A 162 7.68 25.86 0.04
N ALA A 163 8.28 24.97 0.82
CA ALA A 163 8.11 24.93 2.28
C ALA A 163 8.77 26.14 2.95
N ASP A 164 8.24 26.58 4.08
CA ASP A 164 8.74 27.71 4.87
C ASP A 164 9.98 27.29 5.70
N VAL A 165 11.08 28.03 5.56
CA VAL A 165 12.38 27.69 6.16
C VAL A 165 12.36 27.81 7.69
N ASP A 166 11.64 28.78 8.25
CA ASP A 166 11.52 28.96 9.70
C ASP A 166 10.67 27.85 10.31
N LYS A 167 9.62 27.43 9.60
CA LYS A 167 8.81 26.27 9.97
C LYS A 167 9.63 24.99 9.93
N ILE A 168 10.44 24.77 8.88
CA ILE A 168 11.35 23.62 8.77
C ILE A 168 12.30 23.57 9.96
N ARG A 169 12.91 24.71 10.34
CA ARG A 169 13.82 24.79 11.49
C ARG A 169 13.19 24.35 12.80
N LYS A 170 11.91 24.69 13.02
CA LYS A 170 11.16 24.30 14.21
C LYS A 170 10.70 22.85 14.17
N PHE A 171 10.55 22.28 12.97
CA PHE A 171 9.99 20.96 12.75
C PHE A 171 11.06 19.85 12.76
N LEU A 172 12.21 20.08 12.12
CA LEU A 172 13.29 19.10 12.02
C LEU A 172 14.20 19.13 13.25
N ASN A 173 14.82 17.98 13.55
CA ASN A 173 15.92 17.92 14.51
C ASN A 173 17.09 18.82 14.02
N GLU A 174 17.77 19.50 14.94
CA GLU A 174 18.92 20.38 14.70
C GLU A 174 19.98 19.75 13.79
N GLY A 175 20.33 18.48 13.97
CA GLY A 175 21.32 17.79 13.11
C GLY A 175 20.88 17.72 11.65
N ILE A 176 19.62 17.33 11.43
CA ILE A 176 19.01 17.28 10.09
C ILE A 176 18.83 18.68 9.51
N TYR A 177 18.41 19.65 10.32
CA TYR A 177 18.27 21.04 9.87
C TYR A 177 19.61 21.60 9.39
N ARG A 178 20.72 21.35 10.11
CA ARG A 178 22.06 21.75 9.66
C ARG A 178 22.46 21.10 8.34
N ALA A 179 22.16 19.81 8.16
CA ALA A 179 22.44 19.11 6.91
C ALA A 179 21.57 19.67 5.76
N PHE A 180 20.29 19.94 6.01
CA PHE A 180 19.39 20.64 5.09
C PHE A 180 19.92 22.03 4.69
N ASP A 181 20.33 22.84 5.66
CA ASP A 181 20.75 24.22 5.47
C ASP A 181 22.03 24.35 4.63
N LYS A 182 22.85 23.28 4.66
CA LYS A 182 24.08 23.10 3.88
C LYS A 182 23.88 22.31 2.58
N SER A 183 22.66 21.87 2.27
CA SER A 183 22.42 21.07 1.06
C SER A 183 22.79 21.86 -0.20
N PRO A 184 23.37 21.23 -1.25
CA PRO A 184 23.73 21.94 -2.48
C PRO A 184 22.56 22.68 -3.14
N LYS A 185 21.34 22.14 -3.00
CA LYS A 185 20.14 22.80 -3.50
C LYS A 185 19.76 24.03 -2.65
N ARG A 186 19.84 23.94 -1.32
CA ARG A 186 19.56 25.08 -0.44
C ARG A 186 20.57 26.21 -0.61
N LEU A 187 21.85 25.88 -0.79
CA LEU A 187 22.90 26.87 -1.04
C LEU A 187 22.61 27.68 -2.31
N ARG A 188 22.21 27.01 -3.40
CA ARG A 188 21.78 27.70 -4.65
C ARG A 188 20.53 28.55 -4.48
N GLU A 189 19.52 28.05 -3.77
CA GLU A 189 18.32 28.85 -3.48
C GLU A 189 18.67 30.13 -2.69
N LYS A 190 19.65 30.07 -1.78
CA LYS A 190 20.15 31.25 -1.05
C LYS A 190 20.84 32.25 -2.00
N GLU A 191 21.64 31.76 -2.95
CA GLU A 191 22.28 32.58 -4.00
C GLU A 191 21.24 33.27 -4.90
N GLU A 192 20.12 32.59 -5.18
CA GLU A 192 18.97 33.12 -5.93
C GLU A 192 18.05 34.02 -5.08
N ASN A 193 18.44 34.35 -3.84
CA ASN A 193 17.68 35.16 -2.88
C ASN A 193 16.35 34.56 -2.39
N LEU A 194 16.18 33.24 -2.48
CA LEU A 194 15.02 32.51 -1.95
C LEU A 194 15.24 32.14 -0.46
N TRP A 195 15.18 33.14 0.42
CA TRP A 195 15.50 32.97 1.84
C TRP A 195 14.38 32.36 2.69
N GLN A 196 13.12 32.69 2.37
CA GLN A 196 11.96 32.36 3.21
C GLN A 196 11.33 31.02 2.86
N THR A 197 11.40 30.61 1.58
CA THR A 197 10.79 29.37 1.08
C THR A 197 11.82 28.51 0.36
N THR A 198 11.60 27.19 0.35
CA THR A 198 12.54 26.23 -0.24
C THR A 198 11.85 25.09 -0.99
N HIS A 199 12.47 24.62 -2.07
CA HIS A 199 12.08 23.40 -2.78
C HIS A 199 12.82 22.16 -2.27
N CYS A 200 13.70 22.30 -1.29
CA CYS A 200 14.45 21.20 -0.67
C CYS A 200 13.56 20.31 0.22
N VAL A 201 12.36 20.76 0.55
CA VAL A 201 11.32 19.95 1.22
C VAL A 201 10.10 19.89 0.33
N GLN A 202 9.70 18.68 -0.04
CA GLN A 202 8.54 18.42 -0.89
C GLN A 202 7.65 17.37 -0.25
N MET A 203 6.34 17.55 -0.29
CA MET A 203 5.40 16.52 0.12
C MET A 203 4.46 16.16 -1.02
N ARG A 204 4.16 14.87 -1.18
CA ARG A 204 3.22 14.38 -2.20
C ARG A 204 2.15 13.49 -1.57
N PHE A 205 0.91 13.71 -1.97
CA PHE A 205 -0.28 12.99 -1.54
C PHE A 205 -1.01 12.38 -2.74
N PRO A 206 -1.43 11.12 -2.67
CA PRO A 206 -2.21 10.50 -3.73
C PRO A 206 -3.63 11.11 -3.81
N TRP A 207 -4.15 11.34 -5.02
CA TRP A 207 -5.48 11.98 -5.20
C TRP A 207 -6.65 11.13 -4.71
N ASN A 208 -6.65 9.85 -5.09
CA ASN A 208 -7.86 9.03 -5.10
C ASN A 208 -7.92 8.01 -3.97
N ASN A 209 -6.97 8.03 -3.04
CA ASN A 209 -6.94 7.06 -1.95
C ASN A 209 -6.21 7.60 -0.70
N GLN A 210 -6.38 6.90 0.41
CA GLN A 210 -5.69 7.20 1.67
C GLN A 210 -4.35 6.44 1.78
N GLN A 211 -3.64 6.22 0.67
CA GLN A 211 -2.29 5.66 0.75
C GLN A 211 -1.35 6.64 1.45
N ASP A 212 -0.19 6.12 1.85
CA ASP A 212 0.84 6.89 2.52
C ASP A 212 1.28 8.10 1.69
N ALA A 213 1.47 9.23 2.36
CA ALA A 213 2.11 10.40 1.79
C ALA A 213 3.62 10.16 1.69
N THR A 214 4.27 10.91 0.81
CA THR A 214 5.73 10.93 0.72
C THR A 214 6.27 12.32 1.03
N MET A 215 7.37 12.38 1.76
CA MET A 215 8.14 13.60 1.98
C MET A 215 9.55 13.40 1.43
N GLN A 216 10.02 14.33 0.61
CA GLN A 216 11.40 14.38 0.13
C GLN A 216 12.11 15.52 0.85
N LEU A 217 13.31 15.23 1.35
CA LEU A 217 14.15 16.16 2.09
C LEU A 217 15.57 16.12 1.49
N ASP A 218 15.96 17.21 0.84
CA ASP A 218 17.31 17.39 0.31
C ASP A 218 18.24 17.89 1.43
N ILE A 219 19.32 17.14 1.69
CA ILE A 219 20.34 17.44 2.69
C ILE A 219 21.75 17.34 2.09
N ALA A 220 22.72 17.98 2.73
CA ALA A 220 24.13 17.70 2.49
C ALA A 220 24.46 16.27 2.91
N PHE A 221 25.39 15.62 2.21
CA PHE A 221 25.91 14.33 2.64
C PHE A 221 26.56 14.45 4.03
N ASP A 222 26.12 13.59 4.94
CA ASP A 222 26.62 13.50 6.31
C ASP A 222 26.78 12.03 6.66
N CYS A 223 28.02 11.57 6.81
CA CYS A 223 28.31 10.16 7.02
C CYS A 223 27.79 9.64 8.37
N GLU A 224 27.63 10.48 9.38
CA GLU A 224 27.09 10.09 10.67
C GLU A 224 25.60 9.79 10.56
N ILE A 225 24.85 10.66 9.87
CA ILE A 225 23.43 10.44 9.55
C ILE A 225 23.26 9.14 8.75
N VAL A 226 24.08 8.94 7.70
CA VAL A 226 23.99 7.75 6.84
C VAL A 226 24.34 6.48 7.62
N ARG A 227 25.41 6.49 8.42
CA ARG A 227 25.84 5.33 9.21
C ARG A 227 24.85 4.98 10.31
N ALA A 228 24.26 5.97 10.96
CA ALA A 228 23.25 5.77 11.99
C ALA A 228 21.95 5.17 11.40
N LEU A 229 21.45 5.75 10.30
CA LEU A 229 20.21 5.27 9.70
C LEU A 229 20.41 3.96 8.92
N PHE A 230 21.50 3.79 8.17
CA PHE A 230 21.69 2.68 7.24
C PHE A 230 23.02 1.93 7.43
N PRO A 231 23.31 1.39 8.64
CA PRO A 231 24.60 0.80 8.96
C PRO A 231 24.99 -0.33 7.98
N SER A 232 24.08 -1.27 7.72
CA SER A 232 24.37 -2.40 6.82
C SER A 232 24.56 -1.99 5.35
N ALA A 233 23.87 -0.94 4.88
CA ALA A 233 24.06 -0.44 3.52
C ALA A 233 25.36 0.37 3.41
N TRP A 234 25.68 1.12 4.45
CA TRP A 234 26.94 1.87 4.57
C TRP A 234 28.16 0.93 4.58
N ASP A 235 28.14 -0.13 5.38
CA ASP A 235 29.24 -1.11 5.44
C ASP A 235 29.48 -1.74 4.06
N LYS A 236 28.40 -2.13 3.37
CA LYS A 236 28.48 -2.65 1.99
C LYS A 236 29.05 -1.61 1.03
N PHE A 237 28.56 -0.37 1.11
CA PHE A 237 29.02 0.72 0.26
C PHE A 237 30.54 0.96 0.42
N ILE A 238 31.03 1.05 1.66
CA ILE A 238 32.45 1.23 1.96
C ILE A 238 33.28 0.01 1.54
N SER A 239 32.74 -1.20 1.65
CA SER A 239 33.46 -2.40 1.20
C SER A 239 33.73 -2.42 -0.32
N VAL A 240 32.86 -1.80 -1.12
CA VAL A 240 32.96 -1.75 -2.58
C VAL A 240 33.73 -0.51 -3.06
N HIS A 241 33.48 0.64 -2.44
CA HIS A 241 33.98 1.93 -2.91
C HIS A 241 35.18 2.47 -2.10
N GLY A 242 35.59 1.74 -1.05
CA GLY A 242 36.61 2.19 -0.11
C GLY A 242 36.11 3.27 0.85
N PRO A 243 36.94 3.67 1.83
CA PRO A 243 36.63 4.83 2.66
C PRO A 243 36.55 6.08 1.76
N ILE A 244 35.40 6.74 1.74
CA ILE A 244 35.31 8.07 1.13
C ILE A 244 36.29 8.96 1.90
N SER A 245 37.32 9.47 1.23
CA SER A 245 38.19 10.50 1.80
C SER A 245 37.34 11.76 1.96
N LEU A 246 36.76 11.93 3.15
CA LEU A 246 36.06 13.13 3.61
C LEU A 246 37.07 14.25 3.89
N GLN A 247 38.05 14.46 3.00
CA GLN A 247 38.84 15.67 3.08
C GLN A 247 37.96 16.82 2.63
N ASP A 248 37.73 17.72 3.59
CA ASP A 248 37.15 19.05 3.42
C ASP A 248 37.64 19.70 2.13
N HIS A 249 36.89 19.54 1.05
CA HIS A 249 37.02 20.39 -0.12
C HIS A 249 35.78 21.25 -0.09
N ALA A 250 35.92 22.37 0.61
CA ALA A 250 34.96 23.44 0.62
C ALA A 250 34.49 23.72 -0.81
N ILE A 251 33.16 23.71 -1.01
CA ILE A 251 32.46 24.57 -1.96
C ILE A 251 33.16 24.66 -3.33
N ALA A 252 33.25 23.57 -4.08
CA ALA A 252 33.44 23.69 -5.52
C ALA A 252 32.03 23.63 -6.15
N TYR A 253 31.74 24.68 -6.90
CA TYR A 253 30.47 24.81 -7.59
C TYR A 253 30.44 23.80 -8.73
N PRO A 254 29.37 23.00 -8.90
CA PRO A 254 29.26 22.13 -10.05
C PRO A 254 29.16 22.99 -11.32
N ASN A 255 30.13 22.85 -12.23
CA ASN A 255 30.02 23.40 -13.58
C ASN A 255 28.72 22.89 -14.23
N SER A 256 27.92 23.82 -14.76
CA SER A 256 26.47 23.73 -14.97
C SER A 256 25.96 22.74 -16.04
N HIS A 257 26.76 21.84 -16.61
CA HIS A 257 26.38 21.22 -17.90
C HIS A 257 26.42 19.70 -18.04
N GLN A 258 26.73 18.91 -17.00
CA GLN A 258 26.53 17.45 -17.05
C GLN A 258 26.06 16.90 -15.70
N TYR A 259 24.75 16.83 -15.50
CA TYR A 259 24.17 16.06 -14.39
C TYR A 259 24.11 14.58 -14.78
N ASP A 260 24.91 13.75 -14.13
CA ASP A 260 24.63 12.33 -14.05
C ASP A 260 23.52 12.14 -12.99
N ASN A 261 22.32 11.75 -13.43
CA ASN A 261 21.20 11.46 -12.54
C ASN A 261 21.37 10.12 -11.80
N ALA A 262 22.50 9.42 -11.98
CA ALA A 262 22.78 8.20 -11.24
C ALA A 262 23.05 8.50 -9.76
N CYS A 263 22.31 7.79 -8.90
CA CYS A 263 22.45 7.85 -7.46
C CYS A 263 22.66 6.45 -6.87
N PHE A 264 23.29 6.40 -5.69
CA PHE A 264 23.26 5.22 -4.84
C PHE A 264 21.98 5.25 -4.01
N THR A 265 21.26 4.13 -3.92
CA THR A 265 20.01 4.04 -3.15
C THR A 265 20.19 3.13 -1.95
N PHE A 266 19.96 3.68 -0.76
CA PHE A 266 20.04 2.97 0.51
C PHE A 266 18.62 2.71 1.02
N ARG A 267 18.39 1.49 1.50
CA ARG A 267 17.10 0.97 2.00
C ARG A 267 17.34 0.20 3.30
N GLY A 268 16.27 -0.08 4.04
CA GLY A 268 16.35 -0.73 5.34
C GLY A 268 16.95 0.16 6.42
N ALA A 269 16.34 1.33 6.65
CA ALA A 269 16.74 2.23 7.72
C ALA A 269 16.50 1.58 9.10
N THR A 270 17.35 1.87 10.07
CA THR A 270 17.28 1.33 11.43
C THR A 270 16.19 2.05 12.22
N VAL A 271 15.15 1.32 12.62
CA VAL A 271 13.96 1.90 13.27
C VAL A 271 14.29 2.62 14.58
N SER A 272 15.19 2.06 15.38
CA SER A 272 15.58 2.64 16.68
C SER A 272 16.30 3.99 16.57
N GLN A 273 16.88 4.30 15.41
CA GLN A 273 17.61 5.56 15.18
C GLN A 273 16.72 6.67 14.61
N VAL A 274 15.54 6.34 14.10
CA VAL A 274 14.66 7.30 13.40
C VAL A 274 14.26 8.45 14.31
N SER A 275 13.78 8.17 15.53
CA SER A 275 13.35 9.23 16.47
C SER A 275 14.50 10.16 16.87
N THR A 276 15.69 9.60 17.09
CA THR A 276 16.88 10.37 17.46
C THR A 276 17.38 11.25 16.32
N ILE A 277 17.45 10.70 15.10
CA ILE A 277 18.02 11.40 13.94
C ILE A 277 16.99 12.34 13.30
N LEU A 278 15.82 11.82 12.94
CA LEU A 278 14.79 12.57 12.20
C LEU A 278 13.78 13.28 13.12
N GLY A 279 13.75 12.95 14.41
CA GLY A 279 12.83 13.52 15.37
C GLY A 279 11.57 12.69 15.60
N SER A 280 10.91 12.94 16.72
CA SER A 280 9.73 12.20 17.18
C SER A 280 8.52 12.34 16.25
N HIS A 281 8.31 13.53 15.66
CA HIS A 281 7.21 13.76 14.72
C HIS A 281 7.32 12.90 13.46
N ILE A 282 8.52 12.78 12.89
CA ILE A 282 8.76 11.93 11.72
C ILE A 282 8.61 10.46 12.10
N TYR A 283 9.11 10.06 13.28
CA TYR A 283 8.93 8.70 13.78
C TYR A 283 7.45 8.32 13.94
N GLN A 284 6.63 9.18 14.55
CA GLN A 284 5.19 8.97 14.69
C GLN A 284 4.48 8.89 13.34
N ALA A 285 4.81 9.81 12.42
CA ALA A 285 4.25 9.82 11.07
C ALA A 285 4.61 8.56 10.28
N MET A 286 5.82 8.05 10.45
CA MET A 286 6.27 6.78 9.88
C MET A 286 5.54 5.59 10.49
N ASP A 287 5.28 5.58 11.80
CA ASP A 287 4.60 4.46 12.47
C ASP A 287 3.15 4.28 11.97
N GLU A 288 2.51 5.36 11.54
CA GLU A 288 1.18 5.32 10.93
C GLU A 288 1.16 4.82 9.48
N SER A 289 2.32 4.77 8.82
CA SER A 289 2.49 4.32 7.44
C SER A 289 1.91 2.92 7.24
N GLN A 290 1.15 2.72 6.17
CA GLN A 290 0.68 1.39 5.77
C GLN A 290 1.85 0.44 5.53
N LEU A 291 2.95 0.94 4.95
CA LEU A 291 4.16 0.14 4.79
C LEU A 291 4.75 -0.27 6.14
N ARG A 292 4.77 0.63 7.13
CA ARG A 292 5.34 0.30 8.45
C ARG A 292 4.47 -0.73 9.17
N LYS A 293 3.16 -0.57 9.13
CA LYS A 293 2.20 -1.55 9.66
C LYS A 293 2.41 -2.92 9.02
N TRP A 294 2.52 -2.97 7.69
CA TRP A 294 2.81 -4.20 6.96
C TRP A 294 4.16 -4.82 7.37
N GLU A 295 5.21 -4.02 7.56
CA GLU A 295 6.51 -4.52 8.03
C GLU A 295 6.40 -5.17 9.41
N ILE A 296 5.69 -4.53 10.34
CA ILE A 296 5.44 -5.06 11.69
C ILE A 296 4.67 -6.38 11.61
N ASP A 297 3.60 -6.43 10.81
CA ASP A 297 2.77 -7.62 10.61
C ASP A 297 3.55 -8.78 9.96
N ASN A 298 4.66 -8.47 9.27
CA ASN A 298 5.57 -9.44 8.66
C ASN A 298 6.88 -9.63 9.45
N PHE A 299 6.88 -9.26 10.73
CA PHE A 299 8.01 -9.43 11.67
C PHE A 299 9.31 -8.70 11.27
N LEU A 300 9.22 -7.67 10.42
CA LEU A 300 10.32 -6.78 10.06
C LEU A 300 10.41 -5.61 11.06
N LEU A 301 10.83 -5.94 12.27
CA LEU A 301 10.75 -5.01 13.41
C LEU A 301 11.92 -4.02 13.49
N THR A 302 13.12 -4.45 13.10
CA THR A 302 14.38 -3.73 13.34
C THR A 302 14.72 -2.70 12.26
N THR A 303 14.31 -2.96 11.03
CA THR A 303 14.54 -2.09 9.88
C THR A 303 13.25 -1.72 9.18
N THR A 304 13.29 -0.63 8.41
CA THR A 304 12.13 -0.14 7.64
C THR A 304 12.54 0.41 6.28
N ASP A 305 11.70 0.17 5.29
CA ASP A 305 11.78 0.79 3.96
C ASP A 305 10.88 2.02 3.83
N CYS A 306 10.28 2.48 4.94
CA CYS A 306 9.60 3.78 4.97
C CYS A 306 10.57 4.95 4.79
N ILE A 307 11.88 4.73 4.96
CA ILE A 307 12.93 5.72 4.77
C ILE A 307 13.89 5.16 3.73
N THR A 308 14.09 5.91 2.65
CA THR A 308 15.10 5.60 1.64
C THR A 308 15.99 6.81 1.44
N LEU A 309 17.29 6.56 1.26
CA LEU A 309 18.27 7.62 1.02
C LEU A 309 18.82 7.47 -0.40
N HIS A 310 18.86 8.58 -1.13
CA HIS A 310 19.49 8.68 -2.44
C HIS A 310 20.72 9.56 -2.31
N ILE A 311 21.89 9.06 -2.72
CA ILE A 311 23.16 9.79 -2.68
C ILE A 311 23.60 10.05 -4.11
N ASN A 312 23.76 11.31 -4.50
CA ASN A 312 24.24 11.68 -5.82
C ASN A 312 25.70 11.27 -6.00
N ARG A 313 26.01 10.67 -7.16
CA ARG A 313 27.39 10.32 -7.52
C ARG A 313 28.25 11.54 -7.81
N SER A 314 27.65 12.55 -8.43
CA SER A 314 28.32 13.79 -8.76
C SER A 314 28.63 14.60 -7.50
N TRP A 315 29.80 15.23 -7.50
CA TRP A 315 30.21 16.14 -6.46
C TRP A 315 29.68 17.57 -6.76
N PRO A 316 29.24 18.36 -5.77
CA PRO A 316 29.10 18.01 -4.35
C PRO A 316 28.00 16.98 -4.10
N HIS A 317 28.28 15.99 -3.24
CA HIS A 317 27.34 14.90 -2.95
C HIS A 317 26.09 15.43 -2.25
N GLY A 318 25.04 15.63 -3.04
CA GLY A 318 23.68 15.85 -2.54
C GLY A 318 23.06 14.55 -2.07
N CYS A 319 22.28 14.63 -1.00
CA CYS A 319 21.50 13.53 -0.48
C CYS A 319 20.02 13.88 -0.47
N THR A 320 19.17 12.95 -0.87
CA THR A 320 17.71 13.10 -0.73
C THR A 320 17.19 11.97 0.14
N ILE A 321 16.64 12.33 1.30
CA ILE A 321 15.89 11.41 2.15
C ILE A 321 14.44 11.41 1.67
N CYS A 322 13.94 10.24 1.30
CA CYS A 322 12.55 10.00 0.96
C CYS A 322 11.87 9.27 2.10
N LEU A 323 10.94 9.93 2.76
CA LEU A 323 10.12 9.42 3.84
C LEU A 323 8.75 9.01 3.30
N ARG A 324 8.22 7.92 3.84
CA ARG A 324 6.86 7.45 3.63
C ARG A 324 6.14 7.48 4.96
N VAL A 325 5.06 8.25 5.02
CA VAL A 325 4.33 8.55 6.25
C VAL A 325 2.84 8.29 6.06
N GLY A 326 2.15 7.94 7.15
CA GLY A 326 0.69 7.75 7.11
C GLY A 326 -0.02 8.99 6.59
N SER A 327 -1.12 8.80 5.85
CA SER A 327 -1.86 9.89 5.19
C SER A 327 -2.27 11.01 6.17
N SER A 328 -2.79 10.66 7.35
CA SER A 328 -3.26 11.63 8.35
C SER A 328 -2.11 12.47 8.93
N HIS A 329 -1.04 11.83 9.40
CA HIS A 329 0.15 12.55 9.85
C HIS A 329 0.85 13.31 8.72
N GLY A 330 0.78 12.81 7.48
CA GLY A 330 1.25 13.56 6.31
C GLY A 330 0.56 14.91 6.21
N VAL A 331 -0.77 14.97 6.34
CA VAL A 331 -1.51 16.24 6.31
C VAL A 331 -1.08 17.15 7.46
N PHE A 332 -0.92 16.61 8.68
CA PHE A 332 -0.39 17.37 9.81
C PHE A 332 1.00 17.96 9.50
N MET A 333 1.93 17.16 8.98
CA MET A 333 3.26 17.64 8.60
C MET A 333 3.18 18.74 7.54
N ALA A 334 2.32 18.59 6.53
CA ALA A 334 2.13 19.62 5.51
C ALA A 334 1.68 20.95 6.12
N THR A 335 0.70 20.94 7.04
CA THR A 335 0.26 22.18 7.74
C THR A 335 1.33 22.81 8.63
N ARG A 336 2.35 22.04 9.02
CA ARG A 336 3.46 22.53 9.84
C ARG A 336 4.62 23.05 9.00
N LEU A 337 4.72 22.68 7.73
CA LEU A 337 5.85 22.98 6.85
C LEU A 337 5.53 24.03 5.79
N TYR A 338 4.29 24.04 5.29
CA TYR A 338 3.77 25.01 4.30
C TYR A 338 2.79 25.94 5.01
#